data_AF-A0A967YP46-F1
#
_entry.id   AF-A0A967YP46-F1
#
_cell.length_a   1.000
_cell.length_b   1.000
_cell.length_c   1.000
_cell.angle_alpha   90.00
_cell.angle_beta   90.00
_cell.angle_gamma   90.00
#
_symmetry.space_group_name_H-M   'P 1'
#
loop_
_entity.id
_entity.type
_entity.pdbx_description
1 polymer ?
#
loop_
_entity_poly.entity_id
_entity_poly.type
_entity_poly.pdbx_seq_one_letter_code
_entity_poly.pdbx_strand_id
1 'polypeptide(L)'
;MTDAVFNYVFLGKGNPSSIAAKAGLEPSVLEQMHSEFSYFYPLDSRHSGRDLVPNHLAFMIFNHIAIFPEELWPRQIAVNGSVLMEGQKMSKSYGNIIPLREAIETFGVDSLRLAVLATAELLQDADFSATLAKSMQER
;
A
#
# COMPACT_ATOMS: atom_id res chain seq x y z
N MET A 1 -2.41 -24.09 -4.44
CA MET A 1 -1.26 -24.00 -3.52
C MET A 1 -1.67 -24.55 -2.16
N THR A 2 -0.77 -25.24 -1.45
CA THR A 2 -1.05 -25.89 -0.15
C THR A 2 -0.35 -25.17 1.00
N ASP A 3 -0.74 -25.45 2.25
CA ASP A 3 -0.09 -24.88 3.44
C ASP A 3 1.41 -25.17 3.49
N ALA A 4 1.85 -26.32 2.99
CA ALA A 4 3.28 -26.67 2.92
C ALA A 4 4.05 -25.71 1.99
N VAL A 5 3.44 -25.29 0.88
CA VAL A 5 4.04 -24.29 -0.02
C VAL A 5 4.15 -22.94 0.68
N PHE A 6 3.09 -22.47 1.33
CA PHE A 6 3.11 -21.18 2.04
C PHE A 6 4.07 -21.17 3.23
N ASN A 7 4.11 -22.26 4.01
CA ASN A 7 5.06 -22.42 5.11
C ASN A 7 6.51 -22.39 4.64
N TYR A 8 6.82 -22.97 3.48
CA TYR A 8 8.15 -22.86 2.91
C TYR A 8 8.45 -21.43 2.44
N VAL A 9 7.57 -20.85 1.62
CA VAL A 9 7.78 -19.52 1.02
C VAL A 9 7.94 -18.43 2.09
N PHE A 10 7.08 -18.43 3.11
CA PHE A 10 7.02 -17.36 4.10
C PHE A 10 7.83 -17.62 5.36
N LEU A 11 8.04 -18.89 5.73
CA LEU A 11 8.69 -19.25 6.99
C LEU A 11 9.93 -20.14 6.81
N GLY A 12 10.31 -20.47 5.57
CA GLY A 12 11.44 -21.36 5.27
C GLY A 12 11.25 -22.79 5.78
N LYS A 13 10.01 -23.21 6.08
CA LYS A 13 9.74 -24.50 6.73
C LYS A 13 9.54 -25.63 5.73
N GLY A 14 10.29 -26.72 5.92
CA GLY A 14 10.16 -27.97 5.19
C GLY A 14 11.19 -28.16 4.07
N ASN A 15 11.13 -29.30 3.37
CA ASN A 15 12.08 -29.62 2.31
C ASN A 15 11.53 -29.18 0.93
N PRO A 16 12.23 -28.27 0.20
CA PRO A 16 11.72 -27.67 -1.02
C PRO A 16 11.46 -28.69 -2.13
N SER A 17 12.36 -29.65 -2.32
CA SER A 17 12.20 -30.68 -3.37
C SER A 17 10.95 -31.52 -3.17
N SER A 18 10.67 -31.92 -1.93
CA SER A 18 9.48 -32.70 -1.59
C SER A 18 8.17 -31.90 -1.73
N ILE A 19 8.21 -30.62 -1.36
CA ILE A 19 7.04 -29.72 -1.40
C ILE A 19 6.72 -29.36 -2.85
N ALA A 20 7.75 -29.03 -3.64
CA ALA A 20 7.63 -28.71 -5.05
C ALA A 20 7.06 -29.90 -5.84
N ALA A 21 7.58 -31.12 -5.63
CA ALA A 21 7.07 -32.33 -6.27
C ALA A 21 5.57 -32.57 -5.97
N LYS A 22 5.15 -32.41 -4.71
CA LYS A 22 3.72 -32.55 -4.31
C LYS A 22 2.84 -31.43 -4.86
N ALA A 23 3.40 -30.25 -5.07
CA ALA A 23 2.69 -29.10 -5.61
C ALA A 23 2.68 -29.05 -7.14
N GLY A 24 3.38 -29.97 -7.82
CA GLY A 24 3.56 -29.94 -9.28
C GLY A 24 4.40 -28.75 -9.76
N LEU A 25 5.38 -28.33 -8.95
CA LEU A 25 6.29 -27.22 -9.22
C LEU A 25 7.72 -27.72 -9.37
N GLU A 26 8.53 -26.96 -10.11
CA GLU A 26 9.99 -27.12 -10.07
C GLU A 26 10.54 -26.58 -8.74
N PRO A 27 11.50 -27.26 -8.08
CA PRO A 27 12.09 -26.78 -6.83
C PRO A 27 12.66 -25.36 -6.93
N SER A 28 13.25 -25.01 -8.07
CA SER A 28 13.82 -23.70 -8.34
C SER A 28 12.78 -22.57 -8.28
N VAL A 29 11.54 -22.83 -8.70
CA VAL A 29 10.45 -21.83 -8.61
C VAL A 29 10.10 -21.59 -7.15
N LEU A 30 10.01 -22.66 -6.36
CA LEU A 30 9.69 -22.57 -4.94
C LEU A 30 10.78 -21.82 -4.15
N GLU A 31 12.06 -22.08 -4.49
CA GLU A 31 13.22 -21.38 -3.93
C GLU A 31 13.23 -19.89 -4.33
N GLN A 32 12.92 -19.57 -5.59
CA GLN A 32 12.79 -18.19 -6.06
C GLN A 32 11.70 -17.45 -5.28
N MET A 33 10.52 -18.06 -5.11
CA MET A 33 9.44 -17.44 -4.32
C MET A 33 9.87 -17.14 -2.88
N HIS A 34 10.59 -18.05 -2.24
CA HIS A 34 11.13 -17.82 -0.90
C HIS A 34 12.17 -16.70 -0.90
N SER A 35 13.10 -16.70 -1.87
CA SER A 35 14.14 -15.67 -2.01
C SER A 35 13.54 -14.27 -2.20
N GLU A 36 12.52 -14.13 -3.03
CA GLU A 36 11.82 -12.85 -3.24
C GLU A 36 11.18 -12.35 -1.95
N PHE A 37 10.48 -13.23 -1.22
CA PHE A 37 9.90 -12.87 0.07
C PHE A 37 10.98 -12.44 1.07
N SER A 38 12.02 -13.24 1.25
CA SER A 38 13.12 -12.96 2.19
C SER A 38 13.91 -11.70 1.84
N TYR A 39 13.94 -11.30 0.56
CA TYR A 39 14.58 -10.06 0.14
C TYR A 39 13.72 -8.83 0.45
N PHE A 40 12.42 -8.88 0.17
CA PHE A 40 11.52 -7.72 0.33
C PHE A 40 10.95 -7.55 1.73
N TYR A 41 10.92 -8.59 2.56
CA TYR A 41 10.46 -8.51 3.94
C TYR A 41 11.61 -8.23 4.93
N PRO A 42 11.35 -7.55 6.06
CA PRO A 42 10.05 -7.05 6.53
C PRO A 42 9.53 -5.85 5.75
N LEU A 43 8.21 -5.60 5.83
CA LEU A 43 7.59 -4.40 5.27
C LEU A 43 8.18 -3.12 5.90
N ASP A 44 8.94 -2.36 5.12
CA ASP A 44 9.59 -1.12 5.59
C ASP A 44 8.58 -0.05 6.01
N SER A 45 7.57 0.21 5.17
CA SER A 45 6.55 1.22 5.48
C SER A 45 5.17 0.86 4.92
N ARG A 46 4.16 0.91 5.79
CA ARG A 46 2.74 0.83 5.40
C ARG A 46 2.11 2.22 5.43
N HIS A 47 1.68 2.72 4.27
CA HIS A 47 0.98 4.00 4.15
C HIS A 47 -0.54 3.80 4.11
N SER A 48 -1.29 4.64 4.81
CA SER A 48 -2.75 4.55 4.85
C SER A 48 -3.41 5.82 5.39
N GLY A 49 -4.70 6.01 5.08
CA GLY A 49 -5.55 6.99 5.74
C GLY A 49 -5.77 6.69 7.22
N ARG A 50 -5.94 7.75 8.02
CA ARG A 50 -6.17 7.69 9.49
C ARG A 50 -7.40 6.89 9.90
N ASP A 51 -8.38 6.78 9.01
CA ASP A 51 -9.61 6.02 9.19
C ASP A 51 -9.37 4.50 9.32
N LEU A 52 -8.23 3.99 8.84
CA LEU A 52 -7.87 2.58 8.93
C LEU A 52 -7.06 2.21 10.19
N VAL A 53 -6.65 3.20 10.99
CA VAL A 53 -5.93 2.97 12.26
C VAL A 53 -6.68 2.04 13.21
N PRO A 54 -7.97 2.30 13.56
CA PRO A 54 -8.68 1.48 14.54
C PRO A 54 -9.12 0.10 14.03
N ASN A 55 -8.86 -0.23 12.76
CA ASN A 55 -9.31 -1.48 12.14
C ASN A 55 -8.15 -2.18 11.41
N HIS A 56 -8.03 -2.00 10.09
CA HIS A 56 -7.09 -2.69 9.23
C HIS A 56 -5.64 -2.60 9.72
N LEU A 57 -5.17 -1.42 10.16
CA LEU A 57 -3.78 -1.28 10.63
C LEU A 57 -3.54 -2.01 11.95
N ALA A 58 -4.51 -1.98 12.87
CA ALA A 58 -4.45 -2.78 14.09
C ALA A 58 -4.45 -4.28 13.77
N PHE A 59 -5.38 -4.74 12.92
CA PHE A 59 -5.47 -6.14 12.50
C PHE A 59 -4.22 -6.61 11.75
N MET A 60 -3.60 -5.74 10.95
CA MET A 60 -2.34 -6.02 10.26
C MET A 60 -1.25 -6.37 11.27
N ILE A 61 -1.09 -5.58 12.33
CA ILE A 61 -0.11 -5.83 13.39
C ILE A 61 -0.40 -7.19 14.06
N PHE A 62 -1.64 -7.44 14.48
CA PHE A 62 -2.02 -8.71 15.13
C PHE A 62 -1.72 -9.92 14.25
N ASN A 63 -2.06 -9.87 12.95
CA ASN A 63 -1.80 -10.98 12.05
C ASN A 63 -0.30 -11.19 11.80
N HIS A 64 0.49 -10.12 11.71
CA HIS A 64 1.94 -10.25 11.54
C HIS A 64 2.59 -10.92 12.75
N ILE A 65 2.21 -10.49 13.96
CA ILE A 65 2.70 -11.08 15.21
C ILE A 65 2.31 -12.56 15.34
N ALA A 66 1.10 -12.92 14.91
CA ALA A 66 0.59 -14.28 15.03
C ALA A 66 1.27 -15.29 14.07
N ILE A 67 1.74 -14.83 12.90
CA ILE A 67 2.24 -15.69 11.82
C ILE A 67 3.76 -15.66 11.73
N PHE A 68 4.35 -14.47 11.87
CA PHE A 68 5.75 -14.22 11.54
C PHE A 68 6.61 -13.99 12.80
N PRO A 69 7.88 -14.41 12.76
CA PRO A 69 8.83 -14.06 13.80
C PRO A 69 9.12 -12.54 13.78
N GLU A 70 9.67 -12.03 14.88
CA GLU A 70 9.81 -10.59 15.14
C GLU A 70 10.64 -9.86 14.07
N GLU A 71 11.67 -10.51 13.52
CA GLU A 71 12.50 -9.95 12.45
C GLU A 71 11.74 -9.66 11.16
N LEU A 72 10.54 -10.25 10.99
CA LEU A 72 9.66 -10.06 9.84
C LEU A 72 8.47 -9.13 10.14
N TRP A 73 8.41 -8.52 11.33
CA TRP A 73 7.34 -7.57 11.67
C TRP A 73 7.46 -6.25 10.90
N PRO A 74 6.34 -5.56 10.58
CA PRO A 74 6.36 -4.28 9.88
C PRO A 74 7.16 -3.23 10.66
N ARG A 75 8.04 -2.49 9.96
CA ARG A 75 8.95 -1.52 10.58
C ARG A 75 8.29 -0.18 10.89
N GLN A 76 7.40 0.29 10.01
CA GLN A 76 6.74 1.58 10.16
C GLN A 76 5.32 1.57 9.59
N ILE A 77 4.45 2.38 10.20
CA ILE A 77 3.16 2.79 9.65
C ILE A 77 3.16 4.31 9.51
N ALA A 78 2.91 4.81 8.31
CA ALA A 78 2.77 6.24 8.00
C ALA A 78 1.31 6.58 7.69
N VAL A 79 0.76 7.55 8.42
CA VAL A 79 -0.67 7.87 8.36
C VAL A 79 -0.91 9.27 7.80
N ASN A 80 -1.77 9.36 6.78
CA ASN A 80 -2.23 10.61 6.19
C ASN A 80 -3.69 10.93 6.57
N GLY A 81 -4.08 12.20 6.49
CA GLY A 81 -5.49 12.59 6.59
C GLY A 81 -6.27 12.26 5.31
N SER A 82 -7.52 12.72 5.26
CA SER A 82 -8.36 12.64 4.07
C SER A 82 -7.93 13.66 3.02
N VAL A 83 -8.36 13.46 1.78
CA VAL A 83 -8.25 14.48 0.74
C VAL A 83 -9.57 15.24 0.66
N LEU A 84 -9.49 16.56 0.74
CA LEU A 84 -10.59 17.51 0.56
C LEU A 84 -10.57 18.07 -0.88
N MET A 85 -11.69 18.67 -1.27
CA MET A 85 -11.87 19.37 -2.54
C MET A 85 -12.29 20.80 -2.23
N GLU A 86 -11.41 21.77 -2.46
CA GLU A 86 -11.62 23.19 -2.18
C GLU A 86 -12.15 23.42 -0.75
N GLY A 87 -11.50 22.80 0.23
CA GLY A 87 -11.83 22.87 1.67
C GLY A 87 -13.05 22.05 2.11
N GLN A 88 -13.72 21.34 1.20
CA GLN A 88 -14.90 20.54 1.51
C GLN A 88 -14.62 19.04 1.42
N LYS A 89 -15.33 18.25 2.24
CA LYS A 89 -15.28 16.80 2.14
C LYS A 89 -15.78 16.36 0.76
N MET A 90 -14.98 15.54 0.07
CA MET A 90 -15.37 14.90 -1.17
C MET A 90 -16.57 13.96 -0.95
N SER A 91 -17.69 14.20 -1.64
CA SER A 91 -18.88 13.35 -1.58
C SER A 91 -19.58 13.28 -2.93
N LYS A 92 -19.99 12.07 -3.33
CA LYS A 92 -20.79 11.85 -4.55
C LYS A 92 -22.11 12.61 -4.49
N SER A 93 -22.72 12.72 -3.30
CA SER A 93 -23.99 13.41 -3.11
C SER A 93 -23.89 14.92 -3.30
N TYR A 94 -22.72 15.50 -3.06
CA TYR A 94 -22.45 16.94 -3.26
C TYR A 94 -21.93 17.24 -4.67
N GLY A 95 -21.66 16.21 -5.47
CA GLY A 95 -21.10 16.37 -6.82
C GLY A 95 -19.67 16.91 -6.85
N ASN A 96 -18.99 16.99 -5.69
CA ASN A 96 -17.63 17.55 -5.55
C ASN A 96 -16.56 16.46 -5.50
N ILE A 97 -16.64 15.48 -6.40
CA ILE A 97 -15.64 14.42 -6.56
C ILE A 97 -15.11 14.46 -7.99
N ILE A 98 -13.80 14.35 -8.12
CA ILE A 98 -13.14 14.09 -9.39
C ILE A 98 -12.55 12.67 -9.38
N PRO A 99 -12.95 11.77 -10.29
CA PRO A 99 -12.27 10.50 -10.48
C PRO A 99 -10.80 10.71 -10.86
N LEU A 100 -9.89 9.87 -10.36
CA LEU A 100 -8.45 10.02 -10.64
C LEU A 100 -8.12 10.04 -12.15
N ARG A 101 -8.81 9.23 -12.96
CA ARG A 101 -8.61 9.20 -14.41
C ARG A 101 -8.93 10.56 -15.06
N GLU A 102 -10.06 11.15 -14.68
CA GLU A 102 -10.50 12.46 -15.17
C GLU A 102 -9.56 13.56 -14.69
N ALA A 103 -9.09 13.49 -13.44
CA ALA A 103 -8.09 14.42 -12.92
C ALA A 103 -6.77 14.35 -13.71
N ILE A 104 -6.31 13.15 -14.07
CA ILE A 104 -5.11 12.96 -14.89
C ILE A 104 -5.32 13.52 -16.31
N GLU A 105 -6.46 13.25 -16.93
CA GLU A 105 -6.78 13.76 -18.27
C GLU A 105 -6.88 15.29 -18.30
N THR A 106 -7.36 15.89 -17.20
CA THR A 106 -7.54 17.35 -17.08
C THR A 106 -6.26 18.08 -16.72
N PHE A 107 -5.52 17.59 -15.71
CA PHE A 107 -4.38 18.30 -15.12
C PHE A 107 -3.01 17.73 -15.51
N GLY A 108 -2.95 16.57 -16.14
CA GLY A 108 -1.69 15.84 -16.35
C GLY A 108 -1.14 15.26 -15.04
N VAL A 109 -0.28 14.25 -15.16
CA VAL A 109 0.21 13.49 -14.00
C VAL A 109 1.08 14.33 -13.05
N ASP A 110 1.93 15.21 -13.59
CA ASP A 110 2.91 15.94 -12.79
C ASP A 110 2.26 17.06 -11.99
N SER A 111 1.45 17.89 -12.65
CA SER A 111 0.75 19.00 -11.98
C SER A 111 -0.27 18.50 -10.95
N LEU A 112 -0.95 17.37 -11.23
CA LEU A 112 -1.82 16.72 -10.25
C LEU A 112 -1.04 16.24 -9.01
N ARG A 113 0.10 15.55 -9.21
CA ARG A 113 0.95 15.09 -8.10
C ARG A 113 1.45 16.26 -7.27
N LEU A 114 1.94 17.32 -7.92
CA LEU A 114 2.45 18.52 -7.24
C LEU A 114 1.34 19.23 -6.46
N ALA A 115 0.15 19.39 -7.04
CA ALA A 115 -0.97 20.05 -6.38
C ALA A 115 -1.40 19.34 -5.09
N VAL A 116 -1.51 18.01 -5.11
CA VAL A 116 -1.86 17.23 -3.92
C VAL A 116 -0.74 17.31 -2.88
N LEU A 117 0.52 17.09 -3.29
CA LEU A 117 1.66 17.11 -2.38
C LEU A 117 1.92 18.48 -1.74
N ALA A 118 1.62 19.58 -2.44
CA ALA A 118 1.80 20.94 -1.92
C ALA A 118 0.95 21.25 -0.68
N THR A 119 -0.12 20.48 -0.45
CA THR A 119 -1.02 20.64 0.70
C THR A 119 -0.98 19.45 1.66
N ALA A 120 -0.16 18.45 1.36
CA ALA A 120 -0.12 17.21 2.12
C ALA A 120 0.88 17.31 3.28
N GLU A 121 0.36 17.16 4.50
CA GLU A 121 1.17 16.96 5.71
C GLU A 121 0.75 15.65 6.41
N LEU A 122 1.64 15.13 7.27
CA LEU A 122 1.31 13.94 8.06
C LEU A 122 0.12 14.21 8.98
N LEU A 123 -0.79 13.24 9.10
CA LEU A 123 -2.03 13.27 9.90
C LEU A 123 -3.08 14.34 9.53
N GLN A 124 -2.69 15.42 8.85
CA GLN A 124 -3.60 16.47 8.40
C GLN A 124 -4.30 16.09 7.10
N ASP A 125 -5.47 16.69 6.89
CA ASP A 125 -6.20 16.54 5.63
C ASP A 125 -5.49 17.37 4.56
N ALA A 126 -5.24 16.76 3.40
CA ALA A 126 -4.73 17.46 2.23
C ALA A 126 -5.90 18.12 1.49
N ASP A 127 -5.70 19.30 0.93
CA ASP A 127 -6.75 20.02 0.19
C ASP A 127 -6.40 20.14 -1.28
N PHE A 128 -7.17 19.45 -2.13
CA PHE A 128 -6.99 19.57 -3.56
C PHE A 128 -7.73 20.80 -4.10
N SER A 129 -7.00 21.67 -4.80
CA SER A 129 -7.55 22.79 -5.56
C SER A 129 -7.27 22.65 -7.05
N ALA A 130 -8.33 22.74 -7.86
CA ALA A 130 -8.21 22.69 -9.32
C ALA A 130 -7.45 23.92 -9.85
N THR A 131 -7.55 25.05 -9.16
CA THR A 131 -6.82 26.29 -9.51
C THR A 131 -5.32 26.09 -9.30
N LEU A 132 -4.93 25.50 -8.16
CA LEU A 132 -3.53 25.18 -7.89
C LEU A 132 -2.98 24.21 -8.94
N ALA A 133 -3.73 23.15 -9.26
CA ALA A 133 -3.33 22.17 -10.26
C ALA A 133 -3.09 22.78 -11.65
N LYS A 134 -3.96 23.69 -12.10
CA LYS A 134 -3.78 24.42 -13.37
C LYS A 134 -2.55 25.32 -13.35
N SER A 135 -2.32 26.05 -12.25
CA SER A 135 -1.14 26.93 -12.14
C SER A 135 0.19 26.16 -12.24
N MET A 136 0.19 24.87 -11.89
CA MET A 136 1.35 23.99 -11.97
C MET A 136 1.55 23.37 -13.37
N GLN A 137 0.60 23.52 -14.29
CA GLN A 137 0.76 23.14 -15.71
C GLN A 137 1.42 24.26 -16.53
N GLU A 138 1.23 25.51 -16.13
CA GLU A 138 1.71 26.70 -16.85
C GLU A 138 3.18 27.05 -16.56
N ARG A 139 3.87 26.22 -15.76
CA ARG A 139 5.28 26.35 -15.39
C ARG A 139 6.13 25.28 -16.05
#